data_AF-A0A961TC68-F1
#
_entry.id   AF-A0A961TC68-F1
#
_cell.length_a   1.000
_cell.length_b   1.000
_cell.length_c   1.000
_cell.angle_alpha   90.00
_cell.angle_beta   90.00
_cell.angle_gamma   90.00
#
_symmetry.space_group_name_H-M   'P 1'
#
loop_
_entity.id
_entity.type
_entity.pdbx_description
1 polymer ?
#
loop_
_entity_poly.entity_id
_entity_poly.type
_entity_poly.pdbx_seq_one_letter_code
_entity_poly.pdbx_strand_id
1 'polypeptide(L)'
;MPKGLYARALLIIIIPMVLLQSVIAFVFMERHWQTVTQRLSGAVTADIASIIDTIETYPQKDDYADIIRIARERLDLNIAILPPDPFPPAGAKPFFSLLDDTLRGQIARQINRPFWIDTVGDSNLLEIRIRLEKPEAVLRV
;
A
#
# COMPACT_ATOMS: atom_id res chain seq x y z
N MET A 1 37.56 47.07 -11.40
CA MET A 1 36.52 46.32 -12.16
C MET A 1 35.33 46.07 -11.23
N PRO A 2 34.08 46.44 -11.59
CA PRO A 2 32.93 46.34 -10.69
C PRO A 2 32.51 44.87 -10.56
N LYS A 3 32.82 44.24 -9.41
CA LYS A 3 32.59 42.81 -9.14
C LYS A 3 31.10 42.40 -9.01
N GLY A 4 30.17 43.35 -9.11
CA GLY A 4 28.73 43.11 -8.94
C GLY A 4 27.94 42.76 -10.21
N LEU A 5 28.43 43.14 -11.40
CA LEU A 5 27.70 42.93 -12.66
C LEU A 5 27.79 41.49 -13.16
N TYR A 6 28.97 40.87 -13.10
CA TYR A 6 29.17 39.47 -13.53
C TYR A 6 28.37 38.47 -12.68
N ALA A 7 28.36 38.63 -11.36
CA ALA A 7 27.58 37.77 -10.46
C ALA A 7 26.07 37.89 -10.74
N ARG A 8 25.56 39.10 -10.97
CA ARG A 8 24.14 39.32 -11.31
C ARG A 8 23.77 38.75 -12.67
N ALA A 9 24.61 38.94 -13.68
CA ALA A 9 24.38 38.37 -15.01
C ALA A 9 24.36 36.84 -14.98
N LEU A 10 25.27 36.23 -14.23
CA LEU A 10 25.30 34.78 -14.03
C LEU A 10 24.05 34.27 -13.31
N LEU A 11 23.60 34.97 -12.26
CA LEU A 11 22.38 34.61 -11.52
C LEU A 11 21.12 34.67 -12.40
N ILE A 12 20.99 35.69 -13.26
CA ILE A 12 19.85 35.81 -14.18
C ILE A 12 19.76 34.61 -15.13
N ILE A 13 20.89 33.98 -15.47
CA ILE A 13 20.93 32.79 -16.33
C ILE A 13 20.68 31.50 -15.54
N ILE A 14 21.30 31.35 -14.36
CA ILE A 14 21.22 30.11 -13.57
C ILE A 14 19.87 29.97 -12.87
N ILE A 15 19.32 31.05 -12.31
CA ILE A 15 18.06 31.02 -11.57
C ILE A 15 16.90 30.40 -12.36
N PRO A 16 16.59 30.82 -13.61
CA PRO A 16 15.47 30.23 -14.35
C PRO A 16 15.71 28.74 -14.66
N MET A 17 16.96 28.34 -14.88
CA MET A 17 17.31 26.94 -15.07
C MET A 17 17.04 26.11 -13.81
N VAL A 18 17.49 26.59 -12.64
CA VAL A 18 17.27 25.90 -11.35
C VAL A 18 15.79 25.88 -10.96
N LEU A 19 15.05 26.95 -11.22
CA LEU A 19 13.60 26.99 -10.98
C LEU A 19 12.88 25.97 -11.85
N LEU A 20 13.18 25.93 -13.15
CA LEU A 20 12.61 24.94 -14.06
C LEU A 20 12.98 23.51 -13.65
N GLN A 21 14.24 23.28 -13.28
CA GLN A 21 14.70 21.98 -12.76
C GLN A 21 13.94 21.56 -11.51
N SER A 22 13.71 22.47 -10.57
CA SER A 22 12.96 22.19 -9.34
C SER A 22 11.51 21.79 -9.62
N VAL A 23 10.83 22.51 -10.53
CA VAL A 23 9.47 22.17 -10.94
C VAL A 23 9.41 20.81 -11.63
N ILE A 24 10.34 20.53 -12.55
CA ILE A 24 10.40 19.23 -13.23
C ILE A 24 10.66 18.11 -12.23
N ALA A 25 11.63 18.29 -11.32
CA ALA A 25 11.95 17.32 -10.29
C ALA A 25 10.73 17.04 -9.38
N PHE A 26 10.00 18.09 -8.99
CA PHE A 26 8.77 17.97 -8.20
C PHE A 26 7.69 17.15 -8.92
N VAL A 27 7.38 17.50 -10.18
CA VAL A 27 6.36 16.77 -10.97
C VAL A 27 6.77 15.32 -11.23
N PHE A 28 8.05 15.08 -11.52
CA PHE A 28 8.58 13.74 -11.71
C PHE A 28 8.44 12.92 -10.42
N MET A 29 8.79 13.51 -9.28
CA MET A 29 8.66 12.85 -7.99
C MET A 29 7.19 12.50 -7.74
N GLU A 30 6.26 13.45 -7.85
CA GLU A 30 4.83 13.20 -7.66
C GLU A 30 4.33 12.00 -8.49
N ARG A 31 4.65 11.95 -9.79
CA ARG A 31 4.29 10.82 -10.66
C ARG A 31 4.96 9.51 -10.26
N HIS A 32 6.20 9.57 -9.80
CA HIS A 32 6.93 8.39 -9.36
C HIS A 32 6.30 7.81 -8.09
N TRP A 33 5.95 8.62 -7.09
CA TRP A 33 5.24 8.15 -5.89
C TRP A 33 3.92 7.46 -6.26
N GLN A 34 3.11 8.08 -7.13
CA GLN A 34 1.86 7.48 -7.59
C GLN A 34 2.08 6.11 -8.25
N THR A 35 3.09 6.01 -9.11
CA THR A 35 3.41 4.75 -9.81
C THR A 35 3.92 3.68 -8.85
N VAL A 36 4.79 4.03 -7.90
CA VAL A 36 5.33 3.09 -6.91
C VAL A 36 4.22 2.58 -6.01
N THR A 37 3.38 3.47 -5.46
CA THR A 37 2.23 3.09 -4.63
C THR A 37 1.27 2.17 -5.39
N GLN A 38 0.93 2.50 -6.63
CA GLN A 38 0.06 1.66 -7.48
C GLN A 38 0.61 0.25 -7.67
N ARG A 39 1.91 0.13 -7.97
CA ARG A 39 2.56 -1.15 -8.21
C ARG A 39 2.69 -1.97 -6.92
N LEU A 40 3.07 -1.32 -5.83
CA LEU A 40 3.23 -1.98 -4.53
C LEU A 40 1.89 -2.46 -3.98
N SER A 41 0.86 -1.60 -3.95
CA SER A 41 -0.49 -2.01 -3.56
C SER A 41 -1.04 -3.12 -4.44
N GLY A 42 -0.76 -3.08 -5.75
CA GLY A 42 -1.17 -4.13 -6.68
C GLY A 42 -0.50 -5.47 -6.39
N ALA A 43 0.81 -5.46 -6.12
CA ALA A 43 1.57 -6.67 -5.76
C ALA A 43 1.11 -7.27 -4.43
N VAL A 44 1.01 -6.46 -3.38
CA VAL A 44 0.55 -6.90 -2.05
C VAL A 44 -0.87 -7.47 -2.13
N THR A 45 -1.76 -6.84 -2.89
CA THR A 45 -3.12 -7.38 -3.09
C THR A 45 -3.09 -8.74 -3.80
N ALA A 46 -2.23 -8.92 -4.80
CA ALA A 46 -2.09 -10.19 -5.51
C ALA A 46 -1.53 -11.30 -4.60
N ASP A 47 -0.59 -10.97 -3.71
CA ASP A 47 -0.05 -11.89 -2.71
C ASP A 47 -1.15 -12.33 -1.72
N ILE A 48 -1.95 -11.38 -1.23
CA ILE A 48 -3.12 -11.67 -0.37
C ILE A 48 -4.14 -12.52 -1.11
N ALA A 49 -4.48 -12.20 -2.35
CA ALA A 49 -5.40 -12.98 -3.17
C ALA A 49 -4.90 -14.43 -3.37
N SER A 50 -3.60 -14.60 -3.60
CA SER A 50 -2.97 -15.93 -3.74
C SER A 50 -3.05 -16.74 -2.45
N ILE A 51 -2.89 -16.10 -1.29
CA ILE A 51 -3.08 -16.74 0.02
C ILE A 51 -4.54 -17.18 0.19
N ILE A 52 -5.49 -16.29 -0.11
CA ILE A 52 -6.94 -16.59 -0.04
C ILE A 52 -7.27 -17.78 -0.92
N ASP A 53 -6.89 -17.75 -2.20
CA ASP A 53 -7.15 -18.83 -3.15
C ASP A 53 -6.55 -20.16 -2.67
N THR A 54 -5.36 -20.12 -2.07
CA THR A 54 -4.71 -21.32 -1.51
C THR A 54 -5.48 -21.88 -0.31
N ILE A 55 -5.96 -21.01 0.58
CA ILE A 55 -6.78 -21.38 1.74
C ILE A 55 -8.11 -22.01 1.29
N GLU A 56 -8.77 -21.43 0.29
CA GLU A 56 -10.08 -21.90 -0.15
C GLU A 56 -10.02 -23.14 -1.06
N THR A 57 -8.93 -23.31 -1.82
CA THR A 57 -8.76 -24.44 -2.74
C THR A 57 -8.29 -25.70 -2.03
N TYR A 58 -7.41 -25.56 -1.04
CA TYR A 58 -6.77 -26.71 -0.40
C TYR A 58 -7.19 -26.84 1.07
N PRO A 59 -7.93 -27.89 1.44
CA PRO A 59 -8.29 -28.13 2.83
C PRO A 59 -7.02 -28.33 3.66
N GLN A 60 -6.76 -27.39 4.58
CA GLN A 60 -5.60 -27.41 5.45
C GLN A 60 -5.78 -28.41 6.58
N LYS A 61 -4.76 -29.24 6.82
CA LYS A 61 -4.76 -30.25 7.90
C LYS A 61 -4.18 -29.72 9.21
N ASP A 62 -3.26 -28.76 9.14
CA ASP A 62 -2.44 -28.29 10.26
C ASP A 62 -2.63 -26.79 10.54
N ASP A 63 -3.88 -26.38 10.80
CA ASP A 63 -4.22 -25.02 11.29
C ASP A 63 -3.56 -23.85 10.52
N TYR A 64 -3.43 -24.00 9.20
CA TYR A 64 -2.82 -23.00 8.31
C TYR A 64 -1.34 -22.65 8.63
N ALA A 65 -0.66 -23.43 9.47
CA ALA A 65 0.69 -23.10 9.97
C ALA A 65 1.72 -22.89 8.85
N ASP A 66 1.68 -23.72 7.80
CA ASP A 66 2.56 -23.58 6.64
C ASP A 66 2.28 -22.30 5.85
N ILE A 67 1.02 -21.93 5.70
CA ILE A 67 0.63 -20.70 5.00
C ILE A 67 1.06 -19.48 5.81
N ILE A 68 0.84 -19.49 7.13
CA ILE A 68 1.29 -18.42 8.04
C ILE A 68 2.80 -18.24 7.96
N ARG A 69 3.56 -19.36 7.97
CA ARG A 69 5.01 -19.33 7.84
C ARG A 69 5.45 -18.76 6.48
N ILE A 70 4.86 -19.21 5.38
CA ILE A 70 5.20 -18.72 4.04
C ILE A 70 4.88 -17.22 3.92
N ALA A 71 3.72 -16.79 4.39
CA ALA A 71 3.32 -15.39 4.38
C ALA A 71 4.33 -14.51 5.12
N ARG A 72 4.77 -14.93 6.32
CA ARG A 72 5.76 -14.19 7.10
C ARG A 72 7.16 -14.21 6.46
N GLU A 73 7.65 -15.38 6.05
CA GLU A 73 9.04 -15.57 5.61
C GLU A 73 9.30 -15.12 4.17
N ARG A 74 8.27 -15.17 3.30
CA ARG A 74 8.42 -14.91 1.86
C ARG A 74 7.72 -13.65 1.40
N LEU A 75 6.59 -13.30 2.03
CA LEU A 75 5.76 -12.18 1.62
C LEU A 75 5.84 -10.99 2.59
N ASP A 76 6.53 -11.15 3.72
CA ASP A 76 6.60 -10.15 4.80
C ASP A 76 5.20 -9.75 5.32
N LEU A 77 4.26 -10.70 5.29
CA LEU A 77 2.86 -10.53 5.71
C LEU A 77 2.60 -11.28 7.02
N ASN A 78 2.06 -10.57 8.02
CA ASN A 78 1.68 -11.17 9.29
C ASN A 78 0.20 -11.56 9.28
N ILE A 79 -0.07 -12.79 8.83
CA ILE A 79 -1.45 -13.24 8.70
C ILE A 79 -1.96 -13.99 9.93
N ALA A 80 -3.26 -13.87 10.19
CA ALA A 80 -3.99 -14.67 11.16
C ALA A 80 -5.40 -14.98 10.63
N ILE A 81 -5.87 -16.20 10.85
CA ILE A 81 -7.22 -16.61 10.52
C ILE A 81 -8.07 -16.46 11.78
N LEU A 82 -9.05 -15.57 11.73
CA LEU A 82 -9.95 -15.26 12.84
C LEU A 82 -11.34 -15.85 12.58
N PRO A 83 -12.13 -16.09 13.65
CA PRO A 83 -13.56 -16.39 13.52
C PRO A 83 -14.30 -15.33 12.69
N PRO A 84 -15.49 -15.64 12.15
CA PRO A 84 -16.28 -14.75 11.32
C PRO A 84 -16.96 -13.61 12.11
N ASP A 85 -16.17 -12.83 12.85
CA ASP A 85 -16.63 -11.70 13.62
C ASP A 85 -16.94 -10.48 12.71
N PRO A 86 -17.89 -9.62 13.11
CA PRO A 86 -18.14 -8.38 12.40
C PRO A 86 -16.90 -7.48 12.39
N PHE A 87 -16.72 -6.75 11.29
CA PHE A 87 -15.59 -5.82 11.18
C PHE A 87 -15.67 -4.74 12.27
N PRO A 88 -14.52 -4.34 12.84
CA PRO A 88 -14.48 -3.20 13.74
C PRO A 88 -14.96 -1.92 13.03
N PRO A 89 -15.35 -0.87 13.78
CA PRO A 89 -15.75 0.40 13.18
C PRO A 89 -14.65 0.94 12.27
N ALA A 90 -15.03 1.61 11.18
CA ALA A 90 -14.06 2.21 10.26
C ALA A 90 -13.19 3.23 11.01
N GLY A 91 -11.87 3.05 10.95
CA GLY A 91 -10.90 3.97 11.52
C GLY A 91 -10.97 5.36 10.88
N ALA A 92 -10.28 6.33 11.48
CA ALA A 92 -10.14 7.66 10.89
C ALA A 92 -9.43 7.55 9.54
N LYS A 93 -9.82 8.38 8.56
CA LYS A 93 -9.12 8.43 7.27
C LYS A 93 -7.75 9.13 7.44
N PRO A 94 -6.67 8.60 6.83
CA PRO A 94 -5.36 9.23 6.90
C PRO A 94 -5.35 10.58 6.16
N PHE A 95 -4.46 11.47 6.57
CA PHE A 95 -4.26 12.76 5.88
C PHE A 95 -3.71 12.60 4.45
N PHE A 96 -3.03 11.49 4.14
CA PHE A 96 -2.57 11.14 2.78
C PHE A 96 -3.39 9.96 2.23
N SER A 97 -4.47 10.24 1.49
CA SER A 97 -5.41 9.21 1.02
C SER A 97 -4.93 8.38 -0.16
N LEU A 98 -3.86 8.78 -0.86
CA LEU A 98 -3.43 8.10 -2.09
C LEU A 98 -3.19 6.60 -1.89
N LEU A 99 -2.54 6.21 -0.78
CA LEU A 99 -2.31 4.80 -0.45
C LEU A 99 -3.63 4.07 -0.16
N ASP A 100 -4.48 4.65 0.69
CA ASP A 100 -5.77 4.06 1.07
C ASP A 100 -6.68 3.88 -0.15
N ASP A 101 -6.82 4.91 -0.98
CA ASP A 101 -7.63 4.89 -2.20
C ASP A 101 -7.10 3.86 -3.21
N THR A 102 -5.77 3.82 -3.39
CA THR A 102 -5.13 2.88 -4.31
C THR A 102 -5.30 1.44 -3.84
N LEU A 103 -5.05 1.16 -2.56
CA LEU A 103 -5.13 -0.17 -1.98
C LEU A 103 -6.58 -0.68 -1.96
N ARG A 104 -7.53 0.16 -1.52
CA ARG A 104 -8.98 -0.15 -1.61
C ARG A 104 -9.39 -0.49 -3.03
N GLY A 105 -8.92 0.29 -4.01
CA GLY A 105 -9.18 0.06 -5.42
C GLY A 105 -8.60 -1.26 -5.93
N GLN A 106 -7.40 -1.64 -5.50
CA GLN A 106 -6.77 -2.92 -5.86
C GLN A 106 -7.52 -4.10 -5.24
N ILE A 107 -7.80 -4.06 -3.94
CA ILE A 107 -8.53 -5.11 -3.22
C ILE A 107 -9.92 -5.32 -3.82
N ALA A 108 -10.65 -4.24 -4.07
CA ALA A 108 -11.98 -4.31 -4.68
C ALA A 108 -11.95 -4.97 -6.07
N ARG A 109 -10.91 -4.72 -6.86
CA ARG A 109 -10.77 -5.28 -8.22
C ARG A 109 -10.31 -6.73 -8.24
N GLN A 110 -9.35 -7.09 -7.39
CA GLN A 110 -8.70 -8.40 -7.44
C GLN A 110 -9.39 -9.43 -6.53
N ILE A 111 -9.80 -9.03 -5.33
CA ILE A 111 -10.37 -9.94 -4.32
C ILE A 111 -11.90 -9.98 -4.42
N ASN A 112 -12.54 -8.83 -4.67
CA ASN A 112 -13.99 -8.71 -4.86
C ASN A 112 -14.81 -9.38 -3.72
N ARG A 113 -14.45 -9.06 -2.47
CA ARG A 113 -15.11 -9.53 -1.24
C ARG A 113 -15.27 -8.38 -0.24
N PRO A 114 -16.14 -8.50 0.77
CA PRO A 114 -16.19 -7.54 1.88
C PRO A 114 -14.85 -7.49 2.61
N PHE A 115 -14.31 -6.29 2.75
CA PHE A 115 -13.03 -6.05 3.42
C PHE A 115 -13.10 -4.81 4.32
N TRP A 116 -12.19 -4.77 5.29
CA TRP A 116 -11.94 -3.63 6.16
C TRP A 116 -10.44 -3.32 6.14
N ILE A 117 -10.11 -2.05 6.17
CA ILE A 117 -8.72 -1.57 6.16
C ILE A 117 -8.61 -0.49 7.22
N ASP A 118 -7.54 -0.55 8.00
CA ASP A 118 -7.10 0.53 8.86
C ASP A 118 -5.65 0.90 8.56
N THR A 119 -5.51 2.15 8.14
CA THR A 119 -4.24 2.81 7.78
C THR A 119 -3.79 3.81 8.85
N VAL A 120 -4.55 3.96 9.94
CA VAL A 120 -4.36 5.02 10.95
C VAL A 120 -4.27 4.49 12.38
N GLY A 121 -4.96 3.40 12.71
CA GLY A 121 -5.17 2.94 14.09
C GLY A 121 -3.90 2.70 14.91
N ASP A 122 -2.91 2.01 14.34
CA ASP A 122 -1.60 1.82 14.96
C ASP A 122 -0.53 2.46 14.07
N SER A 123 0.28 3.36 14.62
CA SER A 123 1.01 4.40 13.85
C SER A 123 2.08 3.90 12.87
N ASN A 124 2.24 2.59 12.73
CA ASN A 124 3.21 1.96 11.84
C ASN A 124 2.72 0.64 11.21
N LEU A 125 1.45 0.26 11.41
CA LEU A 125 0.90 -1.02 10.97
C LEU A 125 -0.37 -0.77 10.15
N LEU A 126 -0.34 -1.24 8.90
CA LEU A 126 -1.51 -1.36 8.05
C LEU A 126 -2.21 -2.68 8.39
N GLU A 127 -3.47 -2.62 8.81
CA GLU A 127 -4.26 -3.81 9.06
C GLU A 127 -5.34 -3.98 7.99
N ILE A 128 -5.39 -5.16 7.39
CA ILE A 128 -6.40 -5.53 6.39
C ILE A 128 -7.16 -6.75 6.91
N ARG A 129 -8.48 -6.66 6.92
CA ARG A 129 -9.36 -7.79 7.24
C ARG A 129 -10.22 -8.12 6.04
N ILE A 130 -10.18 -9.37 5.60
CA ILE A 130 -10.94 -9.85 4.44
C ILE A 130 -11.79 -11.03 4.86
N ARG A 131 -13.06 -11.02 4.46
CA ARG A 131 -13.96 -12.16 4.70
C ARG A 131 -13.68 -13.29 3.71
N LEU A 132 -13.46 -14.48 4.24
CA LEU A 132 -13.31 -15.74 3.50
C LEU A 132 -14.67 -16.43 3.36
N GLU A 133 -14.91 -17.12 2.25
CA GLU A 133 -16.14 -17.87 2.01
C GLU A 133 -16.02 -19.33 2.45
N LYS A 134 -14.83 -19.92 2.27
CA LYS A 134 -14.58 -21.34 2.55
C LYS A 134 -13.17 -21.55 3.13
N PRO A 135 -13.00 -21.66 4.47
CA PRO A 135 -14.02 -21.64 5.51
C PRO A 135 -14.59 -20.24 5.76
N GLU A 136 -15.76 -20.17 6.41
CA GLU A 136 -16.32 -18.90 6.88
C GLU A 136 -15.46 -18.36 8.03
N ALA A 137 -14.57 -17.44 7.68
CA ALA A 137 -13.56 -16.88 8.58
C ALA A 137 -13.16 -15.47 8.12
N VAL A 138 -12.37 -14.77 8.93
CA VAL A 138 -11.76 -13.49 8.57
C VAL A 138 -10.25 -13.66 8.50
N LEU A 139 -9.68 -13.42 7.31
CA LEU A 139 -8.24 -13.28 7.16
C LEU A 139 -7.83 -11.89 7.63
N ARG A 140 -7.02 -11.83 8.69
CA ARG A 140 -6.32 -10.61 9.13
C ARG A 140 -4.91 -10.65 8.57
N VAL A 141 -4.48 -9.54 7.99
CA VAL A 141 -3.14 -9.27 7.45
C VAL A 141 -2.63 -7.97 8.07
#